data_AF-A0A3S1D4L5-F1
#
_entry.id   AF-A0A3S1D4L5-F1
#
_cell.length_a   1.000
_cell.length_b   1.000
_cell.length_c   1.000
_cell.angle_alpha   90.00
_cell.angle_beta   90.00
_cell.angle_gamma   90.00
#
_symmetry.space_group_name_H-M   'P 1'
#
loop_
_entity.id
_entity.type
_entity.pdbx_description
1 polymer ?
#
loop_
_entity_poly.entity_id
_entity_poly.type
_entity_poly.pdbx_seq_one_letter_code
_entity_poly.pdbx_strand_id
1 'polypeptide(L)'
;MKGEMLHEQLFRRWIAACEEYAVKTEREKQVVHTVFAETRCYDISQFSGGRLPAGTPVSHTRYPAFNYVYGLDAAGKPCCYYPDAEDALPFSAGIFNYGNDFAEYIEYGNDDLRLPEKLDRMELQDGKPVAYLSLVMHLGRLPAACPKEEDDWHPLIGKYSFFYHVERYIYEGGRIVAAEGYASEPAGAPVHYRKYYRYGADGLPDEIRKETDSGCISYEYVRFPAADLERLTDELAVLVAASITEGIAAAEYEGPLTQVHLRYSDKKYYWPQVFVLPAAKDKDIVSRERETFTWGKADRQFVAHNVLAYQRPFTALMGYVRESGDYSAVENMLRKAACMLTEEQLSGRVSVTAAFIALALDTWSYTDVALCVSRQEEARSPVFTA
;
A
#
# COMPACT_ATOMS: atom_id res chain seq x y z
N MET A 1 12.28 -26.00 4.00
CA MET A 1 11.99 -27.29 3.32
C MET A 1 10.73 -27.30 2.46
N LYS A 2 9.50 -26.96 2.92
CA LYS A 2 8.32 -26.92 2.00
C LYS A 2 8.15 -25.62 1.21
N GLY A 3 8.57 -24.46 1.75
CA GLY A 3 8.51 -23.17 1.06
C GLY A 3 9.48 -23.04 -0.12
N GLU A 4 10.66 -23.66 -0.03
CA GLU A 4 11.66 -23.70 -1.12
C GLU A 4 11.13 -24.43 -2.36
N MET A 5 10.31 -25.49 -2.18
CA MET A 5 9.69 -26.19 -3.30
C MET A 5 8.67 -25.30 -4.04
N LEU A 6 7.87 -24.50 -3.34
CA LEU A 6 6.91 -23.59 -3.97
C LEU A 6 7.60 -22.42 -4.67
N HIS A 7 8.71 -21.95 -4.11
CA HIS A 7 9.58 -20.97 -4.76
C HIS A 7 10.10 -21.50 -6.10
N GLU A 8 10.74 -22.67 -6.13
CA GLU A 8 11.22 -23.26 -7.38
C GLU A 8 10.10 -23.48 -8.41
N GLN A 9 8.92 -23.90 -7.97
CA GLN A 9 7.75 -24.06 -8.85
C GLN A 9 7.31 -22.73 -9.46
N LEU A 10 7.25 -21.66 -8.66
CA LEU A 10 6.90 -20.32 -9.12
C LEU A 10 7.91 -19.81 -10.15
N PHE A 11 9.20 -20.05 -9.94
CA PHE A 11 10.25 -19.69 -10.90
C PHE A 11 10.15 -20.46 -12.21
N ARG A 12 9.96 -21.78 -12.16
CA ARG A 12 9.75 -22.58 -13.39
C ARG A 12 8.51 -22.11 -14.15
N ARG A 13 7.43 -21.78 -13.44
CA ARG A 13 6.22 -21.23 -14.04
C ARG A 13 6.47 -19.88 -14.72
N TRP A 14 7.27 -19.00 -14.09
CA TRP A 14 7.67 -17.72 -14.67
C TRP A 14 8.53 -17.90 -15.94
N ILE A 15 9.46 -18.86 -15.95
CA ILE A 15 10.25 -19.19 -17.15
C ILE A 15 9.33 -19.65 -18.29
N ALA A 16 8.38 -20.54 -18.01
CA ALA A 16 7.38 -20.95 -19.01
C ALA A 16 6.55 -19.77 -19.53
N ALA A 17 6.24 -18.79 -18.67
CA ALA A 17 5.48 -17.60 -19.07
C ALA A 17 6.24 -16.71 -20.08
N CYS A 18 7.58 -16.75 -20.12
CA CYS A 18 8.38 -16.06 -21.14
C CYS A 18 8.10 -16.60 -22.56
N GLU A 19 7.79 -17.88 -22.69
CA GLU A 19 7.47 -18.52 -23.98
C GLU A 19 6.00 -18.32 -24.39
N GLU A 20 5.13 -18.04 -23.41
CA GLU A 20 3.69 -17.86 -23.60
C GLU A 20 3.29 -16.46 -24.08
N TYR A 21 4.23 -15.56 -24.37
CA TYR A 21 3.90 -14.21 -24.82
C TYR A 21 2.94 -14.19 -26.02
N ALA A 22 3.05 -15.16 -26.94
CA ALA A 22 2.16 -15.30 -28.09
C ALA A 22 0.69 -15.58 -27.70
N VAL A 23 0.44 -16.20 -26.53
CA VAL A 23 -0.91 -16.48 -26.00
C VAL A 23 -1.66 -15.19 -25.69
N LYS A 24 -0.96 -14.06 -25.47
CA LYS A 24 -1.57 -12.75 -25.25
C LYS A 24 -2.57 -12.37 -26.34
N THR A 25 -2.19 -12.57 -27.61
CA THR A 25 -3.04 -12.27 -28.76
C THR A 25 -4.26 -13.20 -28.83
N GLU A 26 -4.18 -14.42 -28.30
CA GLU A 26 -5.33 -15.33 -28.23
C GLU A 26 -6.34 -14.91 -27.16
N ARG A 27 -5.85 -14.42 -26.02
CA ARG A 27 -6.70 -13.90 -24.93
C ARG A 27 -7.42 -12.62 -25.33
N GLU A 28 -6.74 -11.73 -26.03
CA GLU A 28 -7.34 -10.52 -26.62
C GLU A 28 -8.53 -10.82 -27.53
N LYS A 29 -8.49 -11.93 -28.27
CA LYS A 29 -9.60 -12.36 -29.14
C LYS A 29 -10.82 -12.87 -28.38
N GLN A 30 -10.69 -13.17 -27.08
CA GLN A 30 -11.79 -13.66 -26.24
C GLN A 30 -12.62 -12.53 -25.62
N VAL A 31 -12.21 -11.26 -25.82
CA VAL A 31 -12.91 -10.09 -25.28
C VAL A 31 -14.28 -9.95 -25.94
N VAL A 32 -15.33 -9.94 -25.11
CA VAL A 32 -16.72 -9.67 -25.49
C VAL A 32 -17.19 -8.32 -24.97
N HIS A 33 -16.71 -7.91 -23.79
CA HIS A 33 -17.03 -6.62 -23.18
C HIS A 33 -15.77 -5.92 -22.68
N THR A 34 -15.79 -4.60 -22.69
CA THR A 34 -14.73 -3.77 -22.11
C THR A 34 -15.29 -3.03 -20.90
N VAL A 35 -14.50 -2.99 -19.82
CA VAL A 35 -14.79 -2.18 -18.63
C VAL A 35 -13.59 -1.33 -18.26
N PHE A 36 -13.86 -0.22 -17.60
CA PHE A 36 -12.91 0.82 -17.24
C PHE A 36 -12.92 1.02 -15.72
N ALA A 37 -11.75 1.26 -15.14
CA ALA A 37 -11.59 1.52 -13.71
C ALA A 37 -10.59 2.64 -13.46
N GLU A 38 -10.78 3.37 -12.34
CA GLU A 38 -9.85 4.39 -11.86
C GLU A 38 -8.56 3.78 -11.28
N THR A 39 -8.65 2.54 -10.78
CA THR A 39 -7.54 1.81 -10.14
C THR A 39 -7.53 0.35 -10.61
N ARG A 40 -6.45 -0.39 -10.34
CA ARG A 40 -6.45 -1.84 -10.56
C ARG A 40 -7.55 -2.47 -9.70
N CYS A 41 -8.46 -3.21 -10.32
CA CYS A 41 -9.64 -3.74 -9.64
C CYS A 41 -9.71 -5.27 -9.59
N TYR A 42 -8.99 -6.00 -10.45
CA TYR A 42 -8.98 -7.47 -10.40
C TYR A 42 -7.70 -8.00 -9.75
N ASP A 43 -7.84 -8.69 -8.62
CA ASP A 43 -6.74 -9.28 -7.85
C ASP A 43 -6.93 -10.80 -7.73
N ILE A 44 -6.01 -11.58 -8.29
CA ILE A 44 -6.01 -13.06 -8.27
C ILE A 44 -6.10 -13.62 -6.85
N SER A 45 -5.60 -12.90 -5.83
CA SER A 45 -5.73 -13.31 -4.43
C SER A 45 -7.20 -13.47 -3.98
N GLN A 46 -8.13 -12.80 -4.67
CA GLN A 46 -9.57 -12.85 -4.42
C GLN A 46 -10.30 -13.92 -5.25
N PHE A 47 -9.59 -14.70 -6.06
CA PHE A 47 -10.22 -15.75 -6.87
C PHE A 47 -10.81 -16.86 -6.00
N SER A 48 -12.11 -17.07 -6.12
CA SER A 48 -12.84 -18.06 -5.32
C SER A 48 -14.09 -18.55 -6.04
N GLY A 49 -14.38 -19.85 -5.95
CA GLY A 49 -15.61 -20.43 -6.50
C GLY A 49 -15.78 -20.19 -8.01
N GLY A 50 -14.68 -20.14 -8.76
CA GLY A 50 -14.68 -19.89 -10.20
C GLY A 50 -14.91 -18.43 -10.61
N ARG A 51 -14.89 -17.48 -9.66
CA ARG A 51 -15.16 -16.07 -9.89
C ARG A 51 -13.98 -15.20 -9.45
N LEU A 52 -13.78 -14.12 -10.19
CA LEU A 52 -12.84 -13.05 -9.86
C LEU A 52 -13.63 -11.73 -9.81
N PRO A 53 -14.12 -11.29 -8.62
CA PRO A 53 -14.86 -10.05 -8.52
C PRO A 53 -13.93 -8.85 -8.73
N ALA A 54 -14.47 -7.74 -9.23
CA ALA A 54 -13.79 -6.45 -9.17
C ALA A 54 -13.81 -5.94 -7.73
N GLY A 55 -12.64 -5.57 -7.21
CA GLY A 55 -12.45 -5.00 -5.87
C GLY A 55 -12.85 -3.52 -5.76
N THR A 56 -13.10 -2.85 -6.89
CA THR A 56 -13.61 -1.47 -6.95
C THR A 56 -14.68 -1.37 -8.04
N PRO A 57 -15.58 -0.36 -7.98
CA PRO A 57 -16.56 -0.13 -9.04
C PRO A 57 -15.91 0.02 -10.42
N VAL A 58 -16.48 -0.67 -11.41
CA VAL A 58 -16.07 -0.58 -12.82
C VAL A 58 -17.19 0.06 -13.64
N SER A 59 -16.81 0.72 -14.74
CA SER A 59 -17.74 1.37 -15.65
C SER A 59 -17.68 0.76 -17.04
N HIS A 60 -18.82 0.66 -17.73
CA HIS A 60 -18.88 0.37 -19.16
C HIS A 60 -18.65 1.62 -20.03
N THR A 61 -18.65 2.80 -19.41
CA THR A 61 -18.37 4.09 -20.03
C THR A 61 -16.98 4.57 -19.63
N ARG A 62 -16.21 5.02 -20.61
CA ARG A 62 -14.89 5.61 -20.37
C ARG A 62 -15.01 6.99 -19.73
N TYR A 63 -14.23 7.21 -18.67
CA TYR A 63 -14.09 8.51 -18.00
C TYR A 63 -12.61 8.95 -18.00
N PRO A 64 -12.31 10.26 -17.98
CA PRO A 64 -10.92 10.74 -18.01
C PRO A 64 -10.03 10.23 -16.88
N ALA A 65 -10.59 9.94 -15.71
CA ALA A 65 -9.83 9.39 -14.57
C ALA A 65 -9.58 7.87 -14.68
N PHE A 66 -10.21 7.18 -15.62
CA PHE A 66 -10.23 5.72 -15.67
C PHE A 66 -9.12 5.20 -16.59
N ASN A 67 -7.93 5.07 -16.01
CA ASN A 67 -6.71 4.68 -16.71
C ASN A 67 -6.50 3.16 -16.80
N TYR A 68 -7.41 2.34 -16.26
CA TYR A 68 -7.28 0.88 -16.24
C TYR A 68 -8.39 0.26 -17.08
N VAL A 69 -8.00 -0.43 -18.16
CA VAL A 69 -8.93 -1.05 -19.12
C VAL A 69 -8.84 -2.55 -19.01
N TYR A 70 -9.99 -3.20 -18.90
CA TYR A 70 -10.10 -4.65 -18.83
C TYR A 70 -11.01 -5.18 -19.94
N GLY A 71 -10.53 -6.19 -20.64
CA GLY A 71 -11.34 -7.01 -21.52
C GLY A 71 -11.95 -8.17 -20.73
N LEU A 72 -13.26 -8.37 -20.86
CA LEU A 72 -14.01 -9.44 -20.22
C LEU A 72 -14.46 -10.47 -21.25
N ASP A 73 -14.39 -11.75 -20.88
CA ASP A 73 -14.91 -12.86 -21.69
C ASP A 73 -16.45 -12.95 -21.63
N ALA A 74 -17.03 -13.92 -22.35
CA ALA A 74 -18.48 -14.15 -22.36
C ALA A 74 -19.07 -14.54 -20.99
N ALA A 75 -18.23 -15.01 -20.05
CA ALA A 75 -18.63 -15.34 -18.69
C ALA A 75 -18.45 -14.14 -17.72
N GLY A 76 -18.01 -12.98 -18.23
CA GLY A 76 -17.77 -11.78 -17.44
C GLY A 76 -16.46 -11.81 -16.64
N LYS A 77 -15.54 -12.75 -16.93
CA LYS A 77 -14.23 -12.80 -16.28
C LYS A 77 -13.22 -11.95 -17.03
N PRO A 78 -12.30 -11.24 -16.36
CA PRO A 78 -11.25 -10.53 -17.06
C PRO A 78 -10.35 -11.54 -17.78
N CYS A 79 -10.01 -11.25 -19.05
CA CYS A 79 -9.09 -12.04 -19.87
C CYS A 79 -7.83 -11.24 -20.25
N CYS A 80 -7.91 -9.90 -20.28
CA CYS A 80 -6.77 -9.03 -20.52
C CYS A 80 -6.89 -7.67 -19.81
N TYR A 81 -5.76 -6.99 -19.66
CA TYR A 81 -5.60 -5.69 -19.03
C TYR A 81 -4.64 -4.80 -19.83
N TYR A 82 -4.97 -3.52 -19.99
CA TYR A 82 -4.08 -2.49 -20.54
C TYR A 82 -4.22 -1.19 -19.76
N PRO A 83 -3.12 -0.47 -19.51
CA PRO A 83 -3.17 0.91 -19.07
C PRO A 83 -3.58 1.81 -20.25
N ASP A 84 -4.44 2.80 -19.96
CA ASP A 84 -4.99 3.74 -20.94
C ASP A 84 -4.84 5.17 -20.41
N ALA A 85 -3.60 5.54 -20.09
CA ALA A 85 -3.20 6.92 -19.78
C ALA A 85 -2.32 7.47 -20.92
N GLU A 86 -2.44 8.75 -21.24
CA GLU A 86 -1.57 9.40 -22.26
C GLU A 86 -0.08 9.29 -21.93
N ASP A 87 0.26 9.24 -20.64
CA ASP A 87 1.62 9.01 -20.11
C ASP A 87 1.83 7.59 -19.58
N ALA A 88 0.87 6.67 -19.83
CA ALA A 88 1.12 5.27 -19.53
C ALA A 88 2.32 4.85 -20.38
N LEU A 89 3.40 4.51 -19.69
CA LEU A 89 4.45 3.68 -20.22
C LEU A 89 3.78 2.60 -21.11
N PRO A 90 4.01 2.56 -22.44
CA PRO A 90 3.41 1.59 -23.36
C PRO A 90 3.89 0.15 -23.10
N PHE A 91 4.35 -0.12 -21.89
CA PHE A 91 5.24 -1.18 -21.49
C PHE A 91 4.58 -2.17 -20.53
N SER A 92 3.28 -2.10 -20.22
CA SER A 92 2.64 -3.12 -19.37
C SER A 92 1.29 -3.56 -19.93
N ALA A 93 1.14 -4.85 -20.19
CA ALA A 93 -0.14 -5.46 -20.56
C ALA A 93 -0.28 -6.79 -19.84
N GLY A 94 -1.48 -7.05 -19.32
CA GLY A 94 -1.76 -8.22 -18.51
C GLY A 94 -2.69 -9.21 -19.20
N ILE A 95 -2.50 -10.49 -18.93
CA ILE A 95 -3.43 -11.55 -19.31
C ILE A 95 -3.89 -12.34 -18.10
N PHE A 96 -5.13 -12.80 -18.16
CA PHE A 96 -5.71 -13.67 -17.14
C PHE A 96 -5.95 -15.06 -17.72
N ASN A 97 -5.48 -16.08 -17.02
CA ASN A 97 -5.61 -17.48 -17.38
C ASN A 97 -6.40 -18.22 -16.30
N TYR A 98 -7.30 -19.10 -16.70
CA TYR A 98 -8.11 -19.93 -15.80
C TYR A 98 -8.01 -21.38 -16.22
N GLY A 99 -7.50 -22.23 -15.32
CA GLY A 99 -7.51 -23.68 -15.43
C GLY A 99 -8.57 -24.30 -14.51
N ASN A 100 -8.60 -25.63 -14.47
CA ASN A 100 -9.46 -26.36 -13.52
C ASN A 100 -8.94 -26.27 -12.08
N ASP A 101 -7.63 -26.12 -11.95
CA ASP A 101 -6.85 -26.16 -10.72
C ASP A 101 -6.09 -24.84 -10.47
N PHE A 102 -6.35 -23.79 -11.25
CA PHE A 102 -5.74 -22.48 -11.02
C PHE A 102 -6.51 -21.30 -11.62
N ALA A 103 -6.24 -20.12 -11.07
CA ALA A 103 -6.42 -18.84 -11.74
C ALA A 103 -5.11 -18.06 -11.70
N GLU A 104 -4.78 -17.36 -12.77
CA GLU A 104 -3.47 -16.75 -12.93
C GLU A 104 -3.55 -15.42 -13.67
N TYR A 105 -2.69 -14.49 -13.30
CA TYR A 105 -2.47 -13.23 -13.97
C TYR A 105 -0.99 -13.09 -14.30
N ILE A 106 -0.69 -12.77 -15.57
CA ILE A 106 0.67 -12.51 -16.03
C ILE A 106 0.69 -11.11 -16.61
N GLU A 107 1.57 -10.26 -16.10
CA GLU A 107 1.86 -8.94 -16.66
C GLU A 107 3.16 -9.01 -17.43
N TYR A 108 3.10 -8.68 -18.71
CA TYR A 108 4.28 -8.56 -19.54
C TYR A 108 4.72 -7.11 -19.57
N GLY A 109 6.04 -6.94 -19.44
CA GLY A 109 6.72 -5.69 -19.69
C GLY A 109 6.75 -5.32 -21.16
N ASN A 110 7.61 -4.36 -21.50
CA ASN A 110 7.90 -3.92 -22.87
C ASN A 110 7.78 -5.06 -23.91
N ASP A 111 6.90 -4.87 -24.90
CA ASP A 111 6.62 -5.80 -26.01
C ASP A 111 7.89 -6.28 -26.76
N ASP A 112 8.97 -5.49 -26.73
CA ASP A 112 10.27 -5.86 -27.29
C ASP A 112 10.99 -6.94 -26.48
N LEU A 113 10.86 -6.92 -25.15
CA LEU A 113 11.52 -7.84 -24.24
C LEU A 113 10.71 -9.11 -24.01
N ARG A 114 9.37 -9.01 -24.06
CA ARG A 114 8.43 -10.14 -23.89
C ARG A 114 8.62 -10.91 -22.58
N LEU A 115 9.15 -10.24 -21.56
CA LEU A 115 9.40 -10.83 -20.26
C LEU A 115 8.22 -10.56 -19.32
N PRO A 116 7.77 -11.55 -18.54
CA PRO A 116 6.80 -11.31 -17.48
C PRO A 116 7.42 -10.45 -16.38
N GLU A 117 6.81 -9.30 -16.09
CA GLU A 117 7.16 -8.43 -14.96
C GLU A 117 6.42 -8.85 -13.69
N LYS A 118 5.24 -9.45 -13.83
CA LYS A 118 4.44 -9.96 -12.73
C LYS A 118 3.82 -11.30 -13.08
N LEU A 119 3.79 -12.21 -12.11
CA LEU A 119 3.00 -13.43 -12.15
C LEU A 119 2.30 -13.61 -10.81
N ASP A 120 0.97 -13.58 -10.80
CA ASP A 120 0.14 -13.96 -9.67
C ASP A 120 -0.64 -15.23 -10.00
N ARG A 121 -0.66 -16.20 -9.09
CA ARG A 121 -1.35 -17.48 -9.29
C ARG A 121 -2.04 -17.93 -8.02
N MET A 122 -3.33 -18.23 -8.14
CA MET A 122 -4.11 -18.93 -7.13
C MET A 122 -4.22 -20.40 -7.54
N GLU A 123 -3.67 -21.30 -6.74
CA GLU A 123 -3.85 -22.74 -6.92
C GLU A 123 -5.14 -23.21 -6.26
N LEU A 124 -5.81 -24.15 -6.90
CA LEU A 124 -7.11 -24.67 -6.50
C LEU A 124 -7.05 -26.19 -6.35
N GLN A 125 -7.70 -26.69 -5.32
CA GLN A 125 -8.02 -28.11 -5.17
C GLN A 125 -9.53 -28.24 -4.98
N ASP A 126 -10.20 -29.00 -5.85
CA ASP A 126 -11.65 -29.15 -5.86
C ASP A 126 -12.40 -27.80 -5.86
N GLY A 127 -11.87 -26.83 -6.61
CA GLY A 127 -12.40 -25.46 -6.71
C GLY A 127 -12.14 -24.55 -5.50
N LYS A 128 -11.41 -25.03 -4.48
CA LYS A 128 -11.03 -24.25 -3.30
C LYS A 128 -9.59 -23.75 -3.39
N PRO A 129 -9.31 -22.48 -3.03
CA PRO A 129 -7.95 -21.98 -2.87
C PRO A 129 -7.10 -22.88 -1.97
N VAL A 130 -5.88 -23.24 -2.39
CA VAL A 130 -4.93 -23.98 -1.55
C VAL A 130 -3.58 -23.29 -1.43
N ALA A 131 -3.21 -22.49 -2.42
CA ALA A 131 -2.02 -21.66 -2.37
C ALA A 131 -2.19 -20.38 -3.18
N TYR A 132 -1.50 -19.33 -2.75
CA TYR A 132 -1.31 -18.12 -3.54
C TYR A 132 0.18 -17.92 -3.76
N LEU A 133 0.56 -17.64 -5.00
CA LEU A 133 1.93 -17.42 -5.43
C LEU A 133 1.98 -16.08 -6.17
N SER A 134 2.95 -15.25 -5.85
CA SER A 134 3.19 -13.97 -6.54
C SER A 134 4.69 -13.78 -6.73
N LEU A 135 5.08 -13.42 -7.94
CA LEU A 135 6.43 -13.07 -8.30
C LEU A 135 6.39 -11.75 -9.08
N VAL A 136 7.14 -10.77 -8.62
CA VAL A 136 7.29 -9.47 -9.26
C VAL A 136 8.76 -9.24 -9.55
N MET A 137 9.10 -9.01 -10.80
CA MET A 137 10.44 -8.63 -11.21
C MET A 137 10.67 -7.15 -10.88
N HIS A 138 11.63 -6.86 -10.01
CA HIS A 138 12.10 -5.49 -9.79
C HIS A 138 13.00 -5.11 -10.96
N LEU A 139 12.50 -4.21 -11.81
CA LEU A 139 13.16 -3.75 -13.02
C LEU A 139 14.46 -3.00 -12.70
N GLY A 140 15.57 -3.73 -12.67
CA GLY A 140 16.92 -3.20 -12.83
C GLY A 140 17.30 -3.09 -14.32
N ARG A 141 18.60 -3.18 -14.64
CA ARG A 141 19.05 -3.32 -16.04
C ARG A 141 18.63 -4.69 -16.59
N LEU A 142 17.52 -4.75 -17.32
CA LEU A 142 17.04 -5.95 -18.01
C LEU A 142 18.09 -6.50 -18.99
N PRO A 143 18.09 -7.82 -19.25
CA PRO A 143 18.88 -8.38 -20.32
C PRO A 143 18.29 -7.92 -21.66
N ALA A 144 19.14 -7.72 -22.66
CA ALA A 144 18.69 -7.29 -23.99
C ALA A 144 17.84 -8.35 -24.73
N ALA A 145 17.82 -9.59 -24.23
CA ALA A 145 17.01 -10.67 -24.75
C ALA A 145 16.70 -11.70 -23.65
N CYS A 146 15.55 -12.38 -23.80
CA CYS A 146 15.16 -13.54 -23.03
C CYS A 146 16.14 -14.72 -23.30
N PRO A 147 16.84 -15.25 -22.28
CA PRO A 147 17.54 -16.52 -22.37
C PRO A 147 16.63 -17.64 -22.88
N LYS A 148 17.19 -18.58 -23.65
CA LYS A 148 16.44 -19.68 -24.27
C LYS A 148 16.49 -20.98 -23.49
N GLU A 149 17.48 -21.16 -22.61
CA GLU A 149 17.68 -22.39 -21.83
C GLU A 149 17.45 -22.12 -20.34
N GLU A 150 16.86 -23.08 -19.61
CA GLU A 150 16.58 -22.97 -18.16
C GLU A 150 17.85 -22.70 -17.34
N ASP A 151 18.96 -23.35 -17.71
CA ASP A 151 20.26 -23.21 -17.02
C ASP A 151 20.87 -21.81 -17.15
N ASP A 152 20.51 -21.06 -18.20
CA ASP A 152 20.97 -19.68 -18.42
C ASP A 152 20.24 -18.66 -17.53
N TRP A 153 19.08 -19.06 -16.97
CA TRP A 153 18.32 -18.21 -16.06
C TRP A 153 18.89 -18.18 -14.65
N HIS A 154 19.45 -19.29 -14.16
CA HIS A 154 19.96 -19.37 -12.79
C HIS A 154 21.00 -18.29 -12.40
N PRO A 155 22.02 -18.00 -13.23
CA PRO A 155 22.97 -16.90 -12.97
C PRO A 155 22.33 -15.51 -13.05
N LEU A 156 21.29 -15.37 -13.88
CA LEU A 156 20.56 -14.13 -14.07
C LEU A 156 19.59 -13.86 -12.93
N ILE A 157 19.00 -14.90 -12.33
CA ILE A 157 18.15 -14.80 -11.14
C ILE A 157 18.92 -14.26 -9.94
N GLY A 158 20.19 -14.67 -9.76
CA GLY A 158 21.05 -14.07 -8.73
C GLY A 158 21.41 -12.60 -8.99
N LYS A 159 21.23 -12.13 -10.23
CA LYS A 159 21.50 -10.76 -10.68
C LYS A 159 20.25 -9.88 -10.75
N TYR A 160 19.07 -10.50 -10.89
CA TYR A 160 17.77 -9.83 -10.89
C TYR A 160 17.13 -9.85 -9.52
N SER A 161 16.56 -8.72 -9.18
CA SER A 161 15.87 -8.49 -7.93
C SER A 161 14.43 -8.97 -8.09
N PHE A 162 14.05 -10.10 -7.51
CA PHE A 162 12.65 -10.54 -7.47
C PHE A 162 12.04 -10.26 -6.11
N PHE A 163 10.82 -9.73 -6.11
CA PHE A 163 9.91 -9.91 -4.99
C PHE A 163 9.17 -11.21 -5.23
N TYR A 164 9.13 -12.08 -4.24
CA TYR A 164 8.22 -13.20 -4.30
C TYR A 164 7.48 -13.36 -2.98
N HIS A 165 6.27 -13.88 -3.09
CA HIS A 165 5.36 -14.08 -2.01
C HIS A 165 4.59 -15.38 -2.25
N VAL A 166 4.66 -16.30 -1.32
CA VAL A 166 3.99 -17.59 -1.41
C VAL A 166 3.25 -17.86 -0.12
N GLU A 167 2.01 -18.32 -0.25
CA GLU A 167 1.14 -18.71 0.86
C GLU A 167 0.51 -20.05 0.57
N ARG A 168 0.43 -20.89 1.61
CA ARG A 168 -0.35 -22.12 1.60
C ARG A 168 -1.44 -22.03 2.66
N TYR A 169 -2.68 -22.26 2.25
CA TYR A 169 -3.83 -22.15 3.14
C TYR A 169 -4.09 -23.46 3.91
N ILE A 170 -4.47 -23.32 5.18
CA ILE A 170 -4.85 -24.40 6.08
C ILE A 170 -6.33 -24.25 6.39
N TYR A 171 -7.09 -25.31 6.15
CA TYR A 171 -8.54 -25.32 6.32
C TYR A 171 -8.98 -26.13 7.54
N GLU A 172 -9.94 -25.60 8.29
CA GLU A 172 -10.72 -26.33 9.29
C GLU A 172 -12.19 -25.96 9.15
N GLY A 173 -13.09 -26.94 9.23
CA GLY A 173 -14.54 -26.69 9.10
C GLY A 173 -14.94 -26.02 7.77
N GLY A 174 -14.15 -26.20 6.70
CA GLY A 174 -14.39 -25.59 5.39
C GLY A 174 -13.98 -24.12 5.26
N ARG A 175 -13.28 -23.55 6.25
CA ARG A 175 -12.75 -22.16 6.21
C ARG A 175 -11.25 -22.15 6.41
N ILE A 176 -10.58 -21.12 5.90
CA ILE A 176 -9.14 -20.92 6.11
C ILE A 176 -8.95 -20.49 7.57
N VAL A 177 -8.17 -21.23 8.36
CA VAL A 177 -7.83 -20.85 9.73
C VAL A 177 -6.43 -20.28 9.85
N ALA A 178 -5.55 -20.65 8.92
CA ALA A 178 -4.18 -20.17 8.87
C ALA A 178 -3.63 -20.18 7.44
N ALA A 179 -2.57 -19.43 7.21
CA ALA A 179 -1.70 -19.59 6.05
C ALA A 179 -0.25 -19.67 6.50
N GLU A 180 0.52 -20.58 5.89
CA GLU A 180 1.97 -20.63 6.03
C GLU A 180 2.59 -19.93 4.84
N GLY A 181 3.46 -18.96 5.08
CA GLY A 181 3.96 -18.12 4.02
C GLY A 181 5.46 -17.86 4.05
N TYR A 182 5.93 -17.45 2.89
CA TYR A 182 7.32 -17.21 2.58
C TYR A 182 7.41 -16.01 1.64
N ALA A 183 8.15 -14.99 2.04
CA ALA A 183 8.37 -13.79 1.24
C ALA A 183 9.86 -13.49 1.14
N SER A 184 10.29 -12.92 0.02
CA SER A 184 11.60 -12.27 -0.04
C SER A 184 11.49 -11.02 -0.88
N GLU A 185 12.24 -10.01 -0.44
CA GLU A 185 12.49 -8.79 -1.19
C GLU A 185 13.89 -8.85 -1.80
N PRO A 186 14.14 -8.08 -2.86
CA PRO A 186 15.48 -7.85 -3.39
C PRO A 186 16.50 -7.52 -2.32
N ALA A 187 17.63 -8.22 -2.31
CA ALA A 187 18.73 -8.05 -1.35
C ALA A 187 18.35 -8.26 0.14
N GLY A 188 17.10 -8.66 0.43
CA GLY A 188 16.65 -9.03 1.77
C GLY A 188 16.86 -10.52 2.05
N ALA A 189 16.96 -10.87 3.33
CA ALA A 189 16.84 -12.27 3.73
C ALA A 189 15.38 -12.71 3.57
N PRO A 190 15.11 -13.95 3.12
CA PRO A 190 13.75 -14.46 3.08
C PRO A 190 13.12 -14.49 4.47
N VAL A 191 11.83 -14.17 4.53
CA VAL A 191 11.03 -14.10 5.75
C VAL A 191 9.95 -15.16 5.69
N HIS A 192 9.98 -16.08 6.66
CA HIS A 192 8.88 -16.97 6.96
C HIS A 192 7.88 -16.29 7.89
N TYR A 193 6.60 -16.59 7.66
CA TYR A 193 5.53 -16.05 8.49
C TYR A 193 4.32 -17.00 8.51
N ARG A 194 3.47 -16.80 9.50
CA ARG A 194 2.16 -17.44 9.61
C ARG A 194 1.07 -16.39 9.67
N LYS A 195 0.01 -16.57 8.90
CA LYS A 195 -1.24 -15.81 9.03
C LYS A 195 -2.25 -16.60 9.85
N TYR A 196 -3.03 -15.89 10.64
CA TYR A 196 -4.13 -16.42 11.44
C TYR A 196 -5.41 -15.70 11.04
N TYR A 197 -6.43 -16.48 10.71
CA TYR A 197 -7.71 -15.97 10.23
C TYR A 197 -8.74 -16.10 11.35
N ARG A 198 -9.31 -14.97 11.77
CA ARG A 198 -10.44 -14.93 12.70
C ARG A 198 -11.71 -14.59 11.95
N TYR A 199 -12.81 -15.20 12.37
CA TYR A 199 -14.15 -14.95 11.86
C TYR A 199 -15.07 -14.47 12.98
N GLY A 200 -16.00 -13.60 12.64
CA GLY A 200 -17.03 -13.12 13.56
C GLY A 200 -18.10 -14.18 13.83
N ALA A 201 -19.01 -13.88 14.76
CA ALA A 201 -20.17 -14.74 15.05
C ALA A 201 -21.11 -14.91 13.84
N ASP A 202 -21.10 -13.94 12.93
CA ASP A 202 -21.80 -13.98 11.64
C ASP A 202 -21.13 -14.87 10.59
N GLY A 203 -19.95 -15.42 10.90
CA GLY A 203 -19.16 -16.26 10.00
C GLY A 203 -18.40 -15.48 8.93
N LEU A 204 -18.41 -14.16 8.95
CA LEU A 204 -17.63 -13.32 8.03
C LEU A 204 -16.18 -13.18 8.52
N PRO A 205 -15.21 -12.84 7.66
CA PRO A 205 -13.84 -12.52 8.07
C PRO A 205 -13.82 -11.36 9.06
N ASP A 206 -13.11 -11.49 10.18
CA ASP A 206 -12.99 -10.46 11.22
C ASP A 206 -11.57 -9.89 11.29
N GLU A 207 -10.56 -10.74 11.15
CA GLU A 207 -9.16 -10.33 11.26
C GLU A 207 -8.25 -11.31 10.53
N ILE A 208 -7.21 -10.79 9.88
CA ILE A 208 -6.07 -11.56 9.37
C ILE A 208 -4.81 -10.99 10.01
N ARG A 209 -4.26 -11.74 10.98
CA ARG A 209 -3.05 -11.39 11.72
C ARG A 209 -1.87 -12.16 11.15
N LYS A 210 -0.79 -11.46 10.79
CA LYS A 210 0.46 -12.03 10.29
C LYS A 210 1.52 -11.96 11.38
N GLU A 211 2.26 -13.05 11.57
CA GLU A 211 3.34 -13.17 12.54
C GLU A 211 4.57 -13.76 11.83
N THR A 212 5.70 -13.06 11.87
CA THR A 212 6.97 -13.55 11.30
C THR A 212 7.72 -14.41 12.32
N ASP A 213 8.70 -15.20 11.85
CA ASP A 213 9.56 -16.00 12.73
C ASP A 213 10.35 -15.15 13.76
N SER A 214 10.58 -13.87 13.45
CA SER A 214 11.17 -12.90 14.38
C SER A 214 10.21 -12.39 15.46
N GLY A 215 8.96 -12.85 15.47
CA GLY A 215 7.91 -12.42 16.39
C GLY A 215 7.28 -11.06 16.03
N CYS A 216 7.56 -10.53 14.84
CA CYS A 216 6.93 -9.29 14.38
C CYS A 216 5.47 -9.57 14.00
N ILE A 217 4.54 -8.83 14.60
CA ILE A 217 3.11 -8.96 14.35
C ILE A 217 2.65 -7.80 13.46
N SER A 218 1.85 -8.14 12.45
CA SER A 218 1.17 -7.19 11.58
C SER A 218 -0.27 -7.61 11.27
N TYR A 219 -1.09 -6.68 10.80
CA TYR A 219 -2.50 -6.92 10.47
C TYR A 219 -2.79 -6.58 9.01
N GLU A 220 -3.18 -7.58 8.23
CA GLU A 220 -3.50 -7.43 6.81
C GLU A 220 -4.97 -7.08 6.57
N TYR A 221 -5.84 -7.57 7.46
CA TYR A 221 -7.26 -7.25 7.46
C TYR A 221 -7.75 -7.14 8.89
N VAL A 222 -8.57 -6.13 9.15
CA VAL A 222 -9.34 -5.96 10.38
C VAL A 222 -10.68 -5.43 9.94
N ARG A 223 -11.76 -6.11 10.31
CA ARG A 223 -13.11 -5.67 9.96
C ARG A 223 -13.39 -4.31 10.60
N PHE A 224 -13.91 -3.39 9.81
CA PHE A 224 -14.35 -2.10 10.33
C PHE A 224 -15.56 -2.28 11.27
N PRO A 225 -15.55 -1.70 12.48
CA PRO A 225 -16.70 -1.73 13.36
C PRO A 225 -17.78 -0.78 12.81
N ALA A 226 -18.83 -1.34 12.24
CA ALA A 226 -19.85 -0.64 11.43
C ALA A 226 -20.56 0.58 12.07
N ALA A 227 -20.37 0.85 13.36
CA ALA A 227 -21.18 1.83 14.10
C ALA A 227 -20.42 3.09 14.56
N ASP A 228 -19.11 3.24 14.33
CA ASP A 228 -18.40 4.34 15.00
C ASP A 228 -17.10 4.81 14.31
N LEU A 229 -17.24 5.40 13.13
CA LEU A 229 -16.11 6.01 12.41
C LEU A 229 -15.46 7.14 13.21
N GLU A 230 -16.28 7.97 13.86
CA GLU A 230 -15.80 9.14 14.61
C GLU A 230 -14.96 8.70 15.82
N ARG A 231 -15.45 7.75 16.64
CA ARG A 231 -14.67 7.22 17.74
C ARG A 231 -13.41 6.50 17.28
N LEU A 232 -13.46 5.72 16.19
CA LEU A 232 -12.26 5.07 15.67
C LEU A 232 -11.21 6.11 15.25
N THR A 233 -11.66 7.21 14.64
CA THR A 233 -10.82 8.34 14.22
C THR A 233 -10.21 9.04 15.44
N ASP A 234 -10.98 9.25 16.52
CA ASP A 234 -10.50 9.85 17.77
C ASP A 234 -9.49 8.97 18.49
N GLU A 235 -9.80 7.68 18.67
CA GLU A 235 -8.91 6.70 19.29
C GLU A 235 -7.60 6.60 18.53
N LEU A 236 -7.65 6.59 17.19
CA LEU A 236 -6.46 6.59 16.35
C LEU A 236 -5.65 7.87 16.49
N ALA A 237 -6.29 9.04 16.51
CA ALA A 237 -5.59 10.32 16.65
C ALA A 237 -4.77 10.37 17.95
N VAL A 238 -5.33 9.88 19.06
CA VAL A 238 -4.63 9.77 20.35
C VAL A 238 -3.42 8.83 20.25
N LEU A 239 -3.61 7.62 19.70
CA LEU A 239 -2.53 6.66 19.59
C LEU A 239 -1.40 7.14 18.66
N VAL A 240 -1.76 7.82 17.57
CA VAL A 240 -0.79 8.41 16.64
C VAL A 240 -0.03 9.54 17.32
N ALA A 241 -0.70 10.48 17.99
CA ALA A 241 -0.05 11.58 18.70
C ALA A 241 0.91 11.07 19.80
N ALA A 242 0.49 10.05 20.56
CA ALA A 242 1.33 9.41 21.57
C ALA A 242 2.58 8.77 20.94
N SER A 243 2.40 7.97 19.87
CA SER A 243 3.50 7.31 19.17
C SER A 243 4.49 8.31 18.56
N ILE A 244 3.99 9.41 17.99
CA ILE A 244 4.82 10.48 17.43
C ILE A 244 5.64 11.15 18.53
N THR A 245 5.00 11.49 19.65
CA THR A 245 5.68 12.12 20.80
C THR A 245 6.81 11.24 21.33
N GLU A 246 6.58 9.94 21.44
CA GLU A 246 7.61 8.97 21.82
C GLU A 246 8.76 8.88 20.82
N GLY A 247 8.44 8.84 19.52
CA GLY A 247 9.44 8.82 18.45
C GLY A 247 10.33 10.06 18.44
N ILE A 248 9.73 11.25 18.61
CA ILE A 248 10.47 12.51 18.69
C ILE A 248 11.35 12.54 19.95
N ALA A 249 10.81 12.14 21.11
CA ALA A 249 11.56 12.13 22.36
C ALA A 249 12.75 11.17 22.31
N ALA A 250 12.60 10.01 21.65
CA ALA A 250 13.67 9.03 21.49
C ALA A 250 14.77 9.47 20.50
N ALA A 251 14.48 10.42 19.61
CA ALA A 251 15.45 10.93 18.64
C ALA A 251 16.41 12.00 19.21
N GLU A 252 16.22 12.43 20.46
CA GLU A 252 17.14 13.30 21.21
C GLU A 252 17.61 14.56 20.45
N TYR A 253 16.67 15.35 19.92
CA TYR A 253 17.00 16.58 19.19
C TYR A 253 17.67 17.65 20.06
N GLU A 254 18.67 18.33 19.50
CA GLU A 254 19.31 19.48 20.13
C GLU A 254 18.43 20.74 20.04
N GLY A 255 17.95 21.20 21.20
CA GLY A 255 17.20 22.45 21.34
C GLY A 255 15.70 22.33 21.04
N PRO A 256 14.96 23.44 21.18
CA PRO A 256 13.51 23.42 21.04
C PRO A 256 13.08 23.20 19.59
N LEU A 257 12.02 22.43 19.39
CA LEU A 257 11.35 22.29 18.09
C LEU A 257 10.40 23.47 17.84
N THR A 258 10.35 23.96 16.60
CA THR A 258 9.32 24.91 16.16
C THR A 258 8.16 24.18 15.50
N GLN A 259 8.40 23.12 14.72
CA GLN A 259 7.33 22.49 13.95
C GLN A 259 7.41 20.96 13.91
N VAL A 260 6.25 20.33 13.80
CA VAL A 260 6.07 18.91 13.44
C VAL A 260 5.15 18.84 12.22
N HIS A 261 5.56 18.12 11.17
CA HIS A 261 4.73 17.91 9.98
C HIS A 261 4.32 16.44 9.88
N LEU A 262 3.03 16.20 9.77
CA LEU A 262 2.42 14.89 9.56
C LEU A 262 1.95 14.85 8.11
N ARG A 263 2.42 13.87 7.32
CA ARG A 263 2.05 13.72 5.90
C ARG A 263 1.87 12.27 5.51
N TYR A 264 1.27 12.00 4.36
CA TYR A 264 1.25 10.65 3.77
C TYR A 264 2.31 10.50 2.67
N SER A 265 2.78 9.27 2.46
CA SER A 265 3.72 8.98 1.37
C SER A 265 3.06 8.77 0.02
N ASP A 266 1.90 8.09 -0.02
CA ASP A 266 1.22 7.68 -1.25
C ASP A 266 -0.21 7.19 -0.94
N LYS A 267 -1.11 7.24 -1.93
CA LYS A 267 -2.47 6.66 -1.97
C LYS A 267 -2.48 5.16 -1.67
N LYS A 268 -1.34 4.49 -1.73
CA LYS A 268 -1.20 3.05 -1.50
C LYS A 268 -0.74 2.72 -0.08
N TYR A 269 -0.07 3.65 0.59
CA TYR A 269 0.52 3.46 1.91
C TYR A 269 0.28 4.72 2.76
N TYR A 270 -0.80 4.69 3.54
CA TYR A 270 -1.26 5.80 4.37
C TYR A 270 -0.61 5.85 5.76
N TRP A 271 0.56 5.25 5.95
CA TRP A 271 1.26 5.41 7.22
C TRP A 271 1.66 6.88 7.38
N PRO A 272 1.33 7.54 8.51
CA PRO A 272 1.80 8.89 8.80
C PRO A 272 3.32 8.95 8.69
N GLN A 273 3.85 9.88 7.91
CA GLN A 273 5.25 10.25 7.94
C GLN A 273 5.40 11.52 8.77
N VAL A 274 6.44 11.54 9.61
CA VAL A 274 6.66 12.60 10.58
C VAL A 274 7.97 13.28 10.27
N PHE A 275 7.93 14.61 10.22
CA PHE A 275 9.12 15.46 10.06
C PHE A 275 9.15 16.52 11.13
N VAL A 276 10.33 16.84 11.64
CA VAL A 276 10.52 17.92 12.62
C VAL A 276 11.36 19.05 12.06
N LEU A 277 11.12 20.25 12.58
CA LEU A 277 11.93 21.43 12.35
C LEU A 277 12.45 22.01 13.67
N PRO A 278 13.75 21.88 13.98
CA PRO A 278 14.38 22.53 15.12
C PRO A 278 14.47 24.05 14.94
N ALA A 279 14.34 24.83 16.02
CA ALA A 279 14.42 26.29 16.00
C ALA A 279 15.73 26.84 15.43
N ALA A 280 16.83 26.09 15.56
CA ALA A 280 18.13 26.46 15.00
C ALA A 280 18.12 26.55 13.46
N LYS A 281 17.22 25.82 12.79
CA LYS A 281 17.08 25.80 11.33
C LYS A 281 15.97 26.72 10.80
N ASP A 282 15.12 27.22 11.69
CA ASP A 282 13.95 28.05 11.34
C ASP A 282 14.34 29.45 10.80
N LYS A 283 15.45 30.01 11.28
CA LYS A 283 15.93 31.35 10.87
C LYS A 283 16.38 31.43 9.40
N ASP A 284 16.86 30.33 8.83
CA ASP A 284 17.32 30.29 7.44
C ASP A 284 16.15 30.19 6.45
N ILE A 285 15.03 29.61 6.89
CA ILE A 285 13.83 29.33 6.09
C ILE A 285 12.97 30.60 5.93
N VAL A 286 12.71 31.33 7.02
CA VAL A 286 11.93 32.59 6.99
C VAL A 286 12.55 33.65 6.08
N SER A 287 13.87 33.61 5.87
CA SER A 287 14.58 34.54 4.98
C SER A 287 14.40 34.22 3.48
N ARG A 288 14.05 32.98 3.11
CA ARG A 288 13.93 32.50 1.73
C ARG A 288 12.49 32.36 1.22
N GLU A 289 11.50 32.32 2.11
CA GLU A 289 10.13 31.88 1.77
C GLU A 289 9.08 32.99 1.56
N ARG A 290 9.49 34.26 1.41
CA ARG A 290 8.54 35.36 1.12
C ARG A 290 7.95 35.35 -0.29
N GLU A 291 8.43 34.51 -1.22
CA GLU A 291 8.02 34.60 -2.63
C GLU A 291 7.36 33.34 -3.23
N THR A 292 7.36 32.17 -2.57
CA THR A 292 6.56 30.99 -2.97
C THR A 292 6.71 29.89 -1.92
N PHE A 293 5.61 29.21 -1.56
CA PHE A 293 5.60 28.13 -0.56
C PHE A 293 6.16 26.82 -1.15
N THR A 294 7.46 26.80 -1.49
CA THR A 294 8.16 25.62 -2.02
C THR A 294 9.22 25.14 -1.02
N TRP A 295 8.77 24.38 -0.03
CA TRP A 295 9.63 23.82 1.02
C TRP A 295 10.63 22.81 0.45
N GLY A 296 11.93 23.06 0.64
CA GLY A 296 12.99 22.14 0.23
C GLY A 296 13.06 20.87 1.09
N LYS A 297 13.39 19.72 0.48
CA LYS A 297 13.60 18.42 1.16
C LYS A 297 14.79 18.40 2.15
N ALA A 298 15.70 19.37 2.10
CA ALA A 298 17.00 19.31 2.76
C ALA A 298 16.96 19.59 4.28
N ASP A 299 15.95 20.29 4.78
CA ASP A 299 15.95 20.81 6.15
C ASP A 299 15.11 19.99 7.14
N ARG A 300 14.32 19.03 6.62
CA ARG A 300 13.41 18.19 7.42
C ARG A 300 14.12 16.94 7.91
N GLN A 301 14.01 16.66 9.20
CA GLN A 301 14.47 15.40 9.78
C GLN A 301 13.29 14.44 9.92
N PHE A 302 13.36 13.30 9.24
CA PHE A 302 12.37 12.22 9.38
C PHE A 302 12.44 11.65 10.80
N VAL A 303 11.28 11.43 11.41
CA VAL A 303 11.15 10.79 12.73
C VAL A 303 10.53 9.41 12.54
N ALA A 304 11.29 8.38 12.94
CA ALA A 304 10.72 7.06 13.12
C ALA A 304 9.82 7.07 14.36
N HIS A 305 8.65 6.44 14.25
CA HIS A 305 7.72 6.27 15.36
C HIS A 305 7.10 4.88 15.30
N ASN A 306 6.58 4.40 16.43
CA ASN A 306 6.08 3.04 16.57
C ASN A 306 4.71 2.85 15.93
N VAL A 307 4.69 2.63 14.61
CA VAL A 307 3.48 2.33 13.84
C VAL A 307 2.71 1.11 14.38
N LEU A 308 3.42 0.13 14.95
CA LEU A 308 2.79 -1.09 15.49
C LEU A 308 1.81 -0.78 16.63
N ALA A 309 1.99 0.34 17.35
CA ALA A 309 1.11 0.73 18.46
C ALA A 309 -0.33 1.02 18.01
N TYR A 310 -0.54 1.43 16.76
CA TYR A 310 -1.86 1.80 16.22
C TYR A 310 -2.19 1.07 14.91
N GLN A 311 -1.35 0.13 14.47
CA GLN A 311 -1.52 -0.57 13.20
C GLN A 311 -2.88 -1.26 13.08
N ARG A 312 -3.34 -1.96 14.13
CA ARG A 312 -4.60 -2.71 14.11
C ARG A 312 -5.84 -1.82 13.86
N PRO A 313 -6.12 -0.79 14.69
CA PRO A 313 -7.24 0.11 14.42
C PRO A 313 -7.04 0.87 13.10
N PHE A 314 -5.81 1.16 12.70
CA PHE A 314 -5.51 1.83 11.44
C PHE A 314 -5.87 0.95 10.23
N THR A 315 -5.56 -0.34 10.27
CA THR A 315 -5.97 -1.32 9.25
C THR A 315 -7.50 -1.36 9.13
N ALA A 316 -8.24 -1.26 10.25
CA ALA A 316 -9.70 -1.20 10.22
C ALA A 316 -10.24 0.08 9.54
N LEU A 317 -9.67 1.24 9.86
CA LEU A 317 -10.02 2.51 9.21
C LEU A 317 -9.74 2.46 7.70
N MET A 318 -8.60 1.91 7.30
CA MET A 318 -8.26 1.75 5.88
C MET A 318 -9.17 0.79 5.14
N GLY A 319 -9.73 -0.22 5.83
CA GLY A 319 -10.79 -1.08 5.29
C GLY A 319 -12.02 -0.25 4.88
N TYR A 320 -12.52 0.59 5.79
CA TYR A 320 -13.64 1.51 5.52
C TYR A 320 -13.34 2.47 4.37
N VAL A 321 -12.16 3.09 4.34
CA VAL A 321 -11.77 4.05 3.30
C VAL A 321 -11.74 3.39 1.92
N ARG A 322 -11.24 2.16 1.81
CA ARG A 322 -11.21 1.42 0.54
C ARG A 322 -12.62 1.05 0.04
N GLU A 323 -13.52 0.69 0.95
CA GLU A 323 -14.89 0.32 0.61
C GLU A 323 -15.75 1.54 0.26
N SER A 324 -15.60 2.64 1.00
CA SER A 324 -16.40 3.87 0.82
C SER A 324 -15.83 4.85 -0.21
N GLY A 325 -14.52 4.82 -0.43
CA GLY A 325 -13.79 5.88 -1.14
C GLY A 325 -13.66 7.19 -0.35
N ASP A 326 -14.06 7.22 0.93
CA ASP A 326 -14.06 8.42 1.76
C ASP A 326 -12.72 8.59 2.50
N TYR A 327 -11.82 9.35 1.87
CA TYR A 327 -10.51 9.66 2.43
C TYR A 327 -10.56 10.73 3.54
N SER A 328 -11.68 11.43 3.73
CA SER A 328 -11.80 12.50 4.72
C SER A 328 -11.61 11.97 6.16
N ALA A 329 -11.95 10.71 6.41
CA ALA A 329 -11.77 10.08 7.72
C ALA A 329 -10.28 10.00 8.13
N VAL A 330 -9.42 9.69 7.17
CA VAL A 330 -7.97 9.56 7.36
C VAL A 330 -7.31 10.93 7.50
N GLU A 331 -7.79 11.93 6.76
CA GLU A 331 -7.36 13.33 6.93
C GLU A 331 -7.77 13.89 8.30
N ASN A 332 -9.02 13.65 8.71
CA ASN A 332 -9.54 14.09 9.99
C ASN A 332 -8.76 13.48 11.17
N MET A 333 -8.38 12.21 11.08
CA MET A 333 -7.52 11.56 12.08
C MET A 333 -6.18 12.31 12.24
N LEU A 334 -5.50 12.65 11.15
CA LEU A 334 -4.24 13.41 11.24
C LEU A 334 -4.42 14.83 11.75
N ARG A 335 -5.48 15.52 11.32
CA ARG A 335 -5.79 16.87 11.82
C ARG A 335 -6.00 16.85 13.33
N LYS A 336 -6.73 15.86 13.85
CA LYS A 336 -6.92 15.65 15.28
C LYS A 336 -5.60 15.33 15.99
N ALA A 337 -4.76 14.45 15.43
CA ALA A 337 -3.44 14.16 15.99
C ALA A 337 -2.53 15.41 16.03
N ALA A 338 -2.50 16.21 14.96
CA ALA A 338 -1.76 17.47 14.91
C ALA A 338 -2.26 18.50 15.93
N CYS A 339 -3.59 18.58 16.12
CA CYS A 339 -4.20 19.42 17.15
C CYS A 339 -3.71 19.01 18.55
N MET A 340 -3.78 17.72 18.88
CA MET A 340 -3.29 17.18 20.16
C MET A 340 -1.81 17.47 20.37
N LEU A 341 -0.96 17.22 19.36
CA LEU A 341 0.49 17.50 19.45
C LEU A 341 0.77 18.98 19.73
N THR A 342 0.00 19.88 19.12
CA THR A 342 0.13 21.34 19.26
C THR A 342 -0.34 21.81 20.64
N GLU A 343 -1.57 21.45 21.02
CA GLU A 343 -2.20 21.90 22.27
C GLU A 343 -1.48 21.36 23.50
N GLU A 344 -1.00 20.12 23.44
CA GLU A 344 -0.25 19.50 24.54
C GLU A 344 1.25 19.80 24.48
N GLN A 345 1.73 20.49 23.44
CA GLN A 345 3.15 20.78 23.22
C GLN A 345 4.02 19.52 23.38
N LEU A 346 3.68 18.48 22.62
CA LEU A 346 4.31 17.15 22.70
C LEU A 346 4.28 16.57 24.13
N SER A 347 3.15 16.79 24.81
CA SER A 347 2.88 16.41 26.21
C SER A 347 3.99 16.86 27.19
N GLY A 348 4.70 17.96 26.87
CA GLY A 348 5.85 18.48 27.64
C GLY A 348 7.08 17.58 27.67
N ARG A 349 7.10 16.49 26.89
CA ARG A 349 8.21 15.52 26.85
C ARG A 349 9.38 15.97 25.98
N VAL A 350 9.13 16.93 25.09
CA VAL A 350 10.09 17.47 24.14
C VAL A 350 10.10 18.98 24.30
N SER A 351 11.29 19.61 24.26
CA SER A 351 11.38 21.06 24.30
C SER A 351 10.84 21.66 23.01
N VAL A 352 9.95 22.66 23.12
CA VAL A 352 9.36 23.35 21.98
C VAL A 352 9.44 24.87 22.16
N THR A 353 9.32 25.62 21.06
CA THR A 353 9.26 27.08 21.11
C THR A 353 7.87 27.58 21.52
N ALA A 354 7.77 28.85 21.90
CA ALA A 354 6.47 29.47 22.23
C ALA A 354 5.51 29.54 21.02
N ALA A 355 6.03 29.48 19.80
CA ALA A 355 5.27 29.47 18.55
C ALA A 355 5.17 28.07 17.94
N PHE A 356 5.32 27.02 18.76
CA PHE A 356 5.30 25.66 18.29
C PHE A 356 3.97 25.27 17.64
N ILE A 357 4.05 24.55 16.51
CA ILE A 357 2.87 24.05 15.82
C ILE A 357 3.12 22.68 15.18
N ALA A 358 2.14 21.78 15.30
CA ALA A 358 2.08 20.57 14.49
C ALA A 358 1.07 20.76 13.35
N LEU A 359 1.46 20.35 12.14
CA LEU A 359 0.71 20.55 10.91
C LEU A 359 0.40 19.19 10.26
N ALA A 360 -0.88 18.95 9.95
CA ALA A 360 -1.28 17.88 9.05
C ALA A 360 -1.23 18.44 7.60
N LEU A 361 -0.28 17.96 6.81
CA LEU A 361 -0.10 18.36 5.43
C LEU A 361 -0.80 17.37 4.52
N ASP A 362 -1.87 17.82 3.88
CA ASP A 362 -2.48 17.09 2.78
C ASP A 362 -1.56 17.18 1.55
N THR A 363 -1.05 16.03 1.12
CA THR A 363 -0.17 15.94 -0.06
C THR A 363 -0.95 15.90 -1.37
N TRP A 364 -2.28 15.86 -1.35
CA TRP A 364 -3.11 15.75 -2.55
C TRP A 364 -3.42 17.08 -3.22
N SER A 365 -3.35 18.18 -2.47
CA SER A 365 -3.38 19.52 -3.03
C SER A 365 -2.47 20.42 -2.20
N TYR A 366 -1.47 21.05 -2.82
CA TYR A 366 -0.68 22.12 -2.19
C TYR A 366 -1.54 23.37 -1.90
N THR A 367 -2.86 23.30 -2.08
CA THR A 367 -3.80 24.41 -2.00
C THR A 367 -4.51 24.54 -0.65
N ASP A 368 -4.58 23.50 0.17
CA ASP A 368 -5.33 23.55 1.44
C ASP A 368 -4.46 23.19 2.66
N VAL A 369 -3.65 24.16 3.12
CA VAL A 369 -3.07 24.12 4.46
C VAL A 369 -4.15 24.54 5.45
N ALA A 370 -4.82 23.58 6.09
CA ALA A 370 -5.71 23.88 7.21
C ALA A 370 -4.87 24.13 8.47
N LEU A 371 -4.66 25.41 8.81
CA LEU A 371 -4.10 25.81 10.10
C LEU A 371 -5.15 25.60 11.20
N CYS A 372 -4.92 24.66 12.12
CA CYS A 372 -5.59 24.67 13.41
C CYS A 372 -4.87 25.69 14.30
N VAL A 373 -5.29 26.95 14.24
CA VAL A 373 -4.84 27.97 15.20
C VAL A 373 -5.73 27.83 16.44
N SER A 374 -5.21 27.25 17.51
CA SER A 374 -5.89 27.32 18.81
C SER A 374 -5.84 28.79 19.29
N ARG A 375 -7.00 29.33 19.67
CA ARG A 375 -7.16 30.70 20.14
C ARG A 375 -6.33 30.93 21.41
N GLN A 376 -5.15 31.52 21.28
CA GLN A 376 -4.49 32.24 22.38
C GLN A 376 -4.12 33.70 22.05
N GLU A 377 -4.40 34.21 20.84
CA GLU A 377 -4.03 35.57 20.42
C GLU A 377 -5.19 36.60 20.39
N GLU A 378 -6.28 36.42 21.15
CA GLU A 378 -7.28 37.50 21.32
C GLU A 378 -6.95 38.49 22.47
N ALA A 379 -5.78 38.39 23.09
CA ALA A 379 -5.37 39.28 24.17
C ALA A 379 -4.01 39.95 23.89
N ARG A 380 -3.90 40.69 22.78
CA ARG A 380 -2.91 41.78 22.60
C ARG A 380 -3.23 42.60 21.34
N SER A 381 -4.24 43.45 21.43
CA SER A 381 -4.28 44.68 20.63
C SER A 381 -3.28 45.68 21.22
N PRO A 382 -2.29 46.18 20.46
CA PRO A 382 -1.89 47.56 20.58
C PRO A 382 -2.73 48.36 19.57
N VAL A 383 -3.60 49.20 20.13
CA VAL A 383 -4.19 50.35 19.45
C VAL A 383 -3.06 51.14 18.79
N PHE A 384 -3.14 51.35 17.48
CA PHE A 384 -2.51 52.49 16.83
C PHE A 384 -3.57 53.22 16.02
N THR A 385 -4.01 54.35 16.57
CA THR A 385 -4.74 55.42 15.90
C THR A 385 -3.81 56.20 14.98
N ALA A 386 -4.34 56.45 13.77
CA ALA A 386 -4.02 57.48 12.77
C ALA A 386 -2.57 57.63 12.28
#